data_AF-A0A482YVT4-F1
#
_entry.id   AF-A0A482YVT4-F1
#
_cell.length_a   1.000
_cell.length_b   1.000
_cell.length_c   1.000
_cell.angle_alpha   90.00
_cell.angle_beta   90.00
_cell.angle_gamma   90.00
#
_symmetry.space_group_name_H-M   'P 1'
#
loop_
_entity.id
_entity.type
_entity.pdbx_description
1 polymer ?
#
loop_
_entity_poly.entity_id
_entity_poly.type
_entity_poly.pdbx_seq_one_letter_code
_entity_poly.pdbx_strand_id
1 'polypeptide(L)' 'MNYKKIALIGLGYVGLPLAVEFGKKREVIGFDINQGRINELKDGHDATLEITKKRA' A
#
# COMPACT_ATOMS: atom_id res chain seq x y z
N MET A 1 3.10 -24.82 -0.34
CA MET A 1 4.04 -23.99 0.45
C MET A 1 3.27 -22.87 1.11
N ASN A 2 3.50 -22.59 2.39
CA ASN A 2 2.86 -21.47 3.08
C ASN A 2 3.66 -20.19 2.81
N TYR A 3 3.21 -19.37 1.86
CA TYR A 3 3.88 -18.10 1.55
C TYR A 3 3.72 -17.16 2.75
N LYS A 4 4.84 -16.72 3.34
CA LYS A 4 4.83 -15.75 4.44
C LYS A 4 4.10 -14.47 3.99
N LYS A 5 3.27 -13.86 4.84
CA LYS A 5 2.69 -12.55 4.51
C LYS A 5 3.78 -11.47 4.61
N ILE A 6 3.74 -10.49 3.72
CA ILE A 6 4.59 -9.29 3.83
C ILE A 6 3.78 -8.22 4.57
N ALA A 7 4.40 -7.56 5.54
CA ALA A 7 3.85 -6.36 6.16
C ALA A 7 4.73 -5.15 5.84
N LEU A 8 4.12 -4.05 5.40
CA LEU A 8 4.78 -2.76 5.25
C LEU A 8 4.26 -1.80 6.32
N ILE A 9 5.18 -1.21 7.07
CA ILE A 9 4.91 -0.22 8.11
C ILE A 9 5.32 1.15 7.56
N GLY A 10 4.36 2.04 7.45
CA GLY A 10 4.47 3.29 6.71
C GLY A 10 4.02 3.10 5.27
N LEU A 11 3.01 3.86 4.87
CA LEU A 11 2.44 3.82 3.53
C LEU A 11 2.69 5.12 2.79
N GLY A 12 3.76 5.88 3.06
CA GLY A 12 4.11 7.08 2.28
C GLY A 12 4.80 6.77 0.94
N TYR A 13 5.57 7.74 0.44
CA TYR A 13 6.26 7.73 -0.87
C TYR A 13 6.93 6.43 -1.26
N VAL A 14 7.60 5.78 -0.32
CA VAL A 14 8.29 4.51 -0.58
C VAL A 14 7.39 3.31 -0.27
N GLY A 15 6.64 3.38 0.83
CA GLY A 15 5.86 2.25 1.34
C GLY A 15 4.68 1.88 0.45
N LEU A 16 3.92 2.87 -0.04
CA LEU A 16 2.72 2.61 -0.85
C LEU A 16 3.06 1.99 -2.22
N PRO A 17 4.00 2.53 -3.03
CA PRO A 17 4.37 1.88 -4.29
C PRO A 17 4.91 0.45 -4.09
N LEU A 18 5.68 0.20 -3.03
CA LEU A 18 6.15 -1.15 -2.70
C LEU A 18 5.00 -2.08 -2.32
N ALA A 19 4.06 -1.61 -1.49
CA ALA A 19 2.89 -2.40 -1.11
C ALA A 19 2.05 -2.80 -2.33
N VAL A 20 1.86 -1.86 -3.28
CA VAL A 20 1.17 -2.12 -4.54
C VAL A 20 1.91 -3.15 -5.39
N GLU A 21 3.21 -2.97 -5.64
CA GLU A 21 3.98 -3.89 -6.49
C GLU A 21 4.12 -5.29 -5.89
N PHE A 22 4.26 -5.41 -4.57
CA PHE A 22 4.23 -6.72 -3.90
C PHE A 22 2.84 -7.34 -3.91
N GLY A 23 1.79 -6.52 -3.75
CA GLY A 23 0.38 -6.93 -3.76
C GLY A 23 -0.04 -7.62 -5.06
N LYS A 24 0.57 -7.24 -6.20
CA LYS A 24 0.37 -7.90 -7.50
C LYS A 24 0.83 -9.37 -7.53
N LYS A 25 1.74 -9.76 -6.64
CA LYS A 25 2.38 -11.09 -6.64
C LYS A 25 2.00 -11.95 -5.43
N ARG A 26 1.64 -11.34 -4.30
CA ARG A 26 1.32 -12.03 -3.04
C ARG A 26 0.51 -11.14 -2.10
N GLU A 27 -0.08 -11.75 -1.08
CA GLU A 27 -0.77 -11.02 -0.02
C GLU A 27 0.19 -10.10 0.76
N VAL A 28 -0.21 -8.83 0.91
CA VAL A 28 0.52 -7.78 1.61
C VAL A 28 -0.40 -7.10 2.61
N ILE A 29 0.12 -6.83 3.81
CA ILE A 29 -0.54 -6.05 4.85
C ILE A 29 0.12 -4.67 4.90
N GLY A 30 -0.63 -3.61 4.62
CA GLY A 30 -0.18 -2.23 4.81
C GLY A 30 -0.61 -1.68 6.16
N PHE A 31 0.28 -1.00 6.86
CA PHE A 31 0.00 -0.30 8.11
C PHE A 31 0.55 1.13 8.03
N ASP A 32 -0.22 2.10 8.51
CA ASP A 32 0.21 3.48 8.71
C ASP A 32 -0.41 4.00 10.02
N ILE A 33 0.31 4.84 10.74
CA ILE A 33 -0.18 5.44 11.98
C ILE A 33 -1.24 6.52 11.71
N ASN A 34 -1.21 7.11 10.51
CA ASN A 34 -2.15 8.14 10.10
C ASN A 34 -3.48 7.49 9.63
N GLN A 35 -4.50 7.54 10.50
CA GLN A 35 -5.82 7.02 10.18
C GLN A 35 -6.48 7.70 8.97
N GLY A 36 -6.21 8.99 8.75
CA GLY A 36 -6.69 9.72 7.58
C GLY A 36 -6.15 9.11 6.29
N ARG A 37 -4.84 8.84 6.25
CA ARG A 37 -4.19 8.15 5.13
C ARG A 37 -4.77 6.75 4.91
N ILE A 38 -5.03 5.99 5.98
CA ILE A 38 -5.64 4.66 5.85
C ILE A 38 -7.04 4.74 5.24
N ASN A 39 -7.86 5.71 5.64
CA ASN A 39 -9.21 5.87 5.10
C ASN A 39 -9.16 6.26 3.61
N GLU A 40 -8.31 7.22 3.27
CA GLU A 40 -8.08 7.67 1.90
C GLU A 40 -7.69 6.53 0.96
N LEU A 41 -6.70 5.72 1.36
CA LEU A 41 -6.22 4.58 0.57
C LEU A 41 -7.28 3.48 0.45
N LYS A 42 -8.09 3.26 1.49
CA LYS A 42 -9.23 2.32 1.43
C LYS A 42 -10.31 2.76 0.45
N ASP A 43 -10.49 4.07 0.28
CA ASP A 43 -11.40 4.65 -0.70
C ASP A 43 -10.79 4.70 -2.11
N GLY A 44 -9.58 4.16 -2.30
CA GLY A 44 -8.87 4.13 -3.57
C GLY A 44 -8.31 5.49 -3.99
N HIS A 45 -8.16 6.42 -3.06
CA HIS A 45 -7.57 7.73 -3.28
C HIS A 45 -6.14 7.77 -2.73
N ASP A 46 -5.24 8.43 -3.47
CA ASP A 46 -3.89 8.75 -3.02
C ASP A 46 -3.59 10.22 -3.37
N ALA A 47 -3.78 11.09 -2.39
CA ALA A 47 -3.64 12.54 -2.45
C ALA A 47 -2.17 12.96 -2.60
N THR A 48 -1.23 12.08 -2.25
CA THR A 48 0.20 12.32 -2.43
C THR A 48 0.65 12.04 -3.87
N LEU A 49 -0.21 11.44 -4.72
CA LEU A 49 0.08 11.06 -6.11
C LEU A 49 1.32 10.16 -6.24
N GLU A 50 1.67 9.46 -5.18
CA GLU A 50 2.85 8.59 -5.09
C GLU A 50 2.65 7.34 -5.96
N ILE A 51 1.40 7.00 -6.23
CA ILE A 51 1.00 6.04 -7.24
C ILE A 51 0.19 6.70 -8.36
N THR A 52 0.59 6.45 -9.60
CA THR A 52 -0.21 6.86 -10.77
C THR A 52 -1.29 5.82 -11.05
N LYS A 53 -2.49 6.27 -11.46
CA LYS A 53 -3.63 5.41 -11.85
C LYS A 53 -3.31 4.31 -12.87
N LYS A 54 -2.15 4.38 -13.52
CA LYS A 54 -1.77 3.48 -14.62
C LYS A 54 -1.18 2.13 -14.16
N ARG A 55 -0.98 1.88 -12.85
CA ARG A 55 -0.29 0.66 -12.37
C ARG A 55 -0.73 0.13 -10.99
N ALA A 56 -1.95 0.38 -10.52
CA ALA A 56 -2.51 -0.37 -9.40
C ALA A 56 -3.29 -1.59 -9.92
#